data_AF-A0A5B8MLT3-F1
#
_entry.id   AF-A0A5B8MLT3-F1
#
_cell.length_a   1.000
_cell.length_b   1.000
_cell.length_c   1.000
_cell.angle_alpha   90.00
_cell.angle_beta   90.00
_cell.angle_gamma   90.00
#
_symmetry.space_group_name_H-M   'P 1'
#
loop_
_entity.id
_entity.type
_entity.pdbx_description
1 polymer ?
#
loop_
_entity_poly.entity_id
_entity_poly.type
_entity_poly.pdbx_seq_one_letter_code
_entity_poly.pdbx_strand_id
1 'polypeptide(L)'
;MHEWENVMEVLVENWHLIGITLGMMAFVSYLMQMYSVVRSLPAAISKAEFTAFPLIHMEDVSHNTKLFRFGLKHPGQSLELPIGKHISVMGYDENNEEVRRPYTPTTLADTRGHFDLVVKIYPQGKMSQIFNRLTIGKTLLFRGPMGRFKYQPNMKSFFGMVAGGTGITPMFQVIKAILENPKDKTKLSLIFGNITEDDILLKEELDTFQKSHPDRLEIFYILDKPPRGWTGGKGYVTPQMITERFGSPSDSRMVLSCGPPPMKKSVKAHLEALGFSDDMLFEF
;
A
#
# COMPACT_ATOMS: atom_id res chain seq x y z
N MET A 1 -35.20 -47.16 -36.24
CA MET A 1 -34.07 -47.06 -37.19
C MET A 1 -34.02 -45.68 -37.84
N HIS A 2 -35.12 -45.15 -38.36
CA HIS A 2 -35.15 -43.84 -39.03
C HIS A 2 -34.66 -42.63 -38.21
N GLU A 3 -34.92 -42.57 -36.91
CA GLU A 3 -34.45 -41.44 -36.09
C GLU A 3 -32.92 -41.39 -35.97
N TRP A 4 -32.24 -42.53 -36.00
CA TRP A 4 -30.78 -42.60 -35.90
C TRP A 4 -30.09 -42.25 -37.23
N GLU A 5 -30.73 -42.53 -38.36
CA GLU A 5 -30.23 -42.16 -39.69
C GLU A 5 -30.21 -40.64 -39.87
N ASN A 6 -31.29 -39.95 -39.48
CA ASN A 6 -31.36 -38.48 -39.53
C ASN A 6 -30.32 -37.81 -38.63
N VAL A 7 -30.03 -38.38 -37.46
CA VAL A 7 -28.97 -37.85 -36.57
C VAL A 7 -27.60 -38.00 -37.21
N MET A 8 -27.33 -39.14 -37.87
CA MET A 8 -26.05 -39.37 -38.55
C MET A 8 -25.86 -38.45 -39.75
N GLU A 9 -26.90 -38.19 -40.52
CA GLU A 9 -26.84 -37.30 -41.68
C GLU A 9 -26.54 -35.85 -41.25
N VAL A 10 -27.21 -35.36 -40.21
CA VAL A 10 -26.95 -34.03 -39.62
C VAL A 10 -25.53 -33.91 -39.06
N LEU A 11 -25.01 -34.97 -38.42
CA LEU A 11 -23.64 -34.99 -37.89
C LEU A 11 -22.59 -35.00 -39.01
N VAL A 12 -22.86 -35.71 -40.11
CA VAL A 12 -21.98 -35.77 -41.29
C VAL A 12 -21.99 -34.44 -42.04
N GLU A 13 -23.15 -33.80 -42.23
CA GLU A 13 -23.23 -32.50 -42.89
C GLU A 13 -22.54 -31.38 -42.10
N ASN A 14 -22.62 -31.42 -40.76
CA ASN A 14 -22.12 -30.36 -39.89
C ASN A 14 -20.79 -30.68 -39.20
N TRP A 15 -20.06 -31.73 -39.63
CA TRP A 15 -18.85 -32.20 -38.95
C TRP A 15 -17.78 -31.12 -38.78
N HIS A 16 -17.65 -30.22 -39.76
CA HIS A 16 -16.73 -29.08 -39.73
C HIS A 16 -17.07 -28.07 -38.61
N LEU A 17 -18.36 -27.73 -38.46
CA LEU A 17 -18.86 -26.81 -37.43
C LEU A 17 -18.69 -27.39 -36.02
N ILE A 18 -18.92 -28.69 -35.87
CA ILE A 18 -18.70 -29.43 -34.62
C ILE A 18 -17.19 -29.39 -34.28
N GLY A 19 -16.32 -29.67 -35.25
CA GLY A 19 -14.87 -29.61 -35.07
C GLY A 19 -14.37 -28.22 -34.66
N ILE A 20 -14.86 -27.15 -35.29
CA ILE A 20 -14.52 -25.76 -34.95
C ILE A 20 -14.97 -25.43 -33.51
N THR A 21 -16.18 -25.84 -33.13
CA THR A 21 -16.74 -25.55 -31.80
C THR A 21 -15.96 -26.28 -30.71
N LEU A 22 -15.63 -27.56 -30.91
CA LEU A 22 -14.76 -28.32 -30.00
C LEU A 22 -13.36 -27.73 -29.91
N GLY A 23 -12.78 -27.30 -31.03
CA GLY A 23 -11.49 -26.62 -31.07
C GLY A 23 -11.48 -25.30 -30.29
N MET A 24 -12.52 -24.46 -30.45
CA MET A 24 -12.66 -23.22 -29.68
C MET A 24 -12.85 -23.48 -28.19
N MET A 25 -13.65 -24.48 -27.81
CA MET A 25 -13.82 -24.84 -26.39
C MET A 25 -12.52 -25.34 -25.77
N ALA A 26 -11.76 -26.18 -26.47
CA ALA A 26 -10.45 -26.64 -26.01
C ALA A 26 -9.46 -25.48 -25.89
N PHE A 27 -9.46 -24.55 -26.85
CA PHE A 27 -8.60 -23.36 -26.81
C PHE A 27 -8.95 -22.42 -25.66
N VAL A 28 -10.24 -22.12 -25.45
CA VAL A 28 -10.70 -21.31 -24.31
C VAL A 28 -10.38 -21.99 -22.99
N SER A 29 -10.58 -23.31 -22.88
CA SER A 29 -10.23 -24.08 -21.69
C SER A 29 -8.72 -24.06 -21.41
N TYR A 30 -7.90 -24.22 -22.45
CA TYR A 30 -6.45 -24.09 -22.37
C TYR A 30 -6.03 -22.69 -21.93
N LEU A 31 -6.62 -21.63 -22.50
CA LEU A 31 -6.37 -20.25 -22.08
C LEU A 31 -6.80 -20.00 -20.63
N MET A 32 -7.95 -20.54 -20.20
CA MET A 32 -8.40 -20.44 -18.80
C MET A 32 -7.47 -21.19 -17.84
N GLN A 33 -6.97 -22.36 -18.24
CA GLN A 33 -6.04 -23.15 -17.43
C GLN A 33 -4.65 -22.51 -17.38
N MET A 34 -4.16 -21.96 -18.48
CA MET A 34 -2.93 -21.18 -18.51
C MET A 34 -3.08 -19.89 -17.68
N TYR A 35 -4.21 -19.21 -17.77
CA TYR A 35 -4.53 -18.04 -16.95
C TYR A 35 -4.62 -18.38 -15.45
N SER A 36 -5.17 -19.54 -15.08
CA SER A 36 -5.24 -19.97 -13.68
C SER A 36 -3.87 -20.34 -13.12
N VAL A 37 -2.99 -20.95 -13.92
CA VAL A 37 -1.60 -21.26 -13.54
C VAL A 37 -0.74 -19.99 -13.40
N VAL A 38 -0.90 -19.02 -14.30
CA VAL A 38 -0.24 -17.70 -14.16
C VAL A 38 -0.73 -16.98 -12.89
N ARG A 39 -1.99 -17.17 -12.53
CA ARG A 39 -2.58 -16.64 -11.28
C ARG A 39 -2.16 -17.42 -10.04
N SER A 40 -1.70 -18.67 -10.14
CA SER A 40 -1.38 -19.54 -9.00
C SER A 40 0.08 -19.47 -8.54
N LEU A 41 0.84 -18.45 -8.93
CA LEU A 41 2.18 -18.26 -8.37
C LEU A 41 2.06 -18.00 -6.85
N PRO A 42 2.86 -18.67 -6.01
CA PRO A 42 2.80 -18.48 -4.57
C PRO A 42 3.16 -17.04 -4.20
N ALA A 43 2.66 -16.56 -3.06
CA ALA A 43 3.06 -15.27 -2.49
C ALA A 43 4.59 -15.13 -2.47
N ALA A 44 5.10 -13.94 -2.78
CA ALA A 44 6.54 -13.71 -2.78
C ALA A 44 7.17 -13.84 -1.39
N ILE A 45 6.41 -13.54 -0.34
CA ILE A 45 6.87 -13.52 1.05
C ILE A 45 6.11 -14.52 1.91
N SER A 46 6.78 -15.00 2.96
CA SER A 46 6.17 -15.83 4.01
C SER A 46 6.27 -15.14 5.37
N LYS A 47 5.41 -15.53 6.32
CA LYS A 47 5.51 -15.02 7.70
C LYS A 47 6.65 -15.64 8.49
N ALA A 48 6.99 -16.88 8.17
CA ALA A 48 7.96 -17.68 8.92
C ALA A 48 9.40 -17.31 8.54
N GLU A 49 9.69 -17.28 7.25
CA GLU A 49 11.04 -17.19 6.71
C GLU A 49 11.27 -15.90 5.93
N PHE A 50 12.50 -15.40 6.03
CA PHE A 50 12.96 -14.28 5.23
C PHE A 50 13.36 -14.75 3.83
N THR A 51 12.91 -13.99 2.83
CA THR A 51 13.26 -14.18 1.42
C THR A 51 14.12 -13.02 0.96
N ALA A 52 15.21 -13.32 0.26
CA ALA A 52 16.08 -12.31 -0.33
C ALA A 52 15.46 -11.78 -1.64
N PHE A 53 15.41 -10.45 -1.78
CA PHE A 53 15.05 -9.79 -3.04
C PHE A 53 16.13 -8.79 -3.45
N PRO A 54 16.56 -8.80 -4.73
CA PRO A 54 17.56 -7.86 -5.22
C PRO A 54 16.94 -6.47 -5.43
N LEU A 55 17.70 -5.43 -5.09
CA LEU A 55 17.44 -4.07 -5.54
C LEU A 55 17.67 -4.02 -7.05
N ILE A 56 16.64 -3.71 -7.82
CA ILE A 56 16.72 -3.63 -9.29
C ILE A 56 16.71 -2.18 -9.80
N HIS A 57 16.21 -1.25 -8.99
CA HIS A 57 16.19 0.17 -9.33
C HIS A 57 16.17 1.03 -8.06
N MET A 58 16.76 2.21 -8.13
CA MET A 58 16.79 3.20 -7.06
C MET A 58 16.79 4.61 -7.65
N GLU A 59 16.03 5.51 -7.05
CA GLU A 59 15.99 6.92 -7.43
C GLU A 59 15.87 7.83 -6.20
N ASP A 60 16.39 9.05 -6.33
CA ASP A 60 16.25 10.09 -5.32
C ASP A 60 14.87 10.75 -5.46
N VAL A 61 14.09 10.74 -4.37
CA VAL A 61 12.76 11.38 -4.29
C VAL A 61 12.89 12.78 -3.69
N SER A 62 13.78 12.96 -2.72
CA SER A 62 14.12 14.25 -2.13
C SER A 62 15.55 14.22 -1.58
N HIS A 63 16.00 15.33 -0.99
CA HIS A 63 17.36 15.48 -0.43
C HIS A 63 17.78 14.37 0.56
N ASN A 64 16.83 13.68 1.18
CA ASN A 64 17.10 12.60 2.12
C ASN A 64 16.15 11.41 1.98
N THR A 65 15.46 11.27 0.84
CA THR A 65 14.51 10.17 0.62
C THR A 65 14.77 9.54 -0.72
N LYS A 66 14.79 8.21 -0.75
CA LYS A 66 14.99 7.40 -1.95
C LYS A 66 13.84 6.41 -2.12
N LEU A 67 13.49 6.13 -3.37
CA LEU A 67 12.68 4.98 -3.74
C LEU A 67 13.62 3.81 -4.04
N PHE A 68 13.31 2.66 -3.45
CA PHE A 68 14.02 1.40 -3.66
C PHE A 68 13.05 0.37 -4.23
N ARG A 69 13.32 -0.08 -5.46
CA ARG A 69 12.53 -1.10 -6.14
C ARG A 69 13.21 -2.45 -6.06
N PHE A 70 12.53 -3.41 -5.44
CA PHE A 70 13.02 -4.77 -5.29
C PHE A 70 12.33 -5.71 -6.28
N GLY A 71 13.12 -6.50 -7.01
CA GLY A 71 12.63 -7.47 -7.97
C GLY A 71 12.11 -8.73 -7.28
N LEU A 72 10.93 -9.20 -7.67
CA LEU A 72 10.41 -10.50 -7.25
C LEU A 72 11.04 -11.63 -8.07
N LYS A 73 10.95 -12.87 -7.58
CA LYS A 73 11.57 -14.04 -8.22
C LYS A 73 11.00 -14.33 -9.60
N HIS A 74 9.75 -13.93 -9.86
CA HIS A 74 9.08 -14.15 -11.13
C HIS A 74 8.31 -12.89 -11.56
N PRO A 75 8.33 -12.50 -12.85
CA PRO A 75 7.67 -11.28 -13.33
C PRO A 75 6.16 -11.28 -13.14
N GLY A 76 5.51 -12.45 -13.15
CA GLY A 76 4.07 -12.61 -12.86
C GLY A 76 3.71 -12.70 -11.37
N GLN A 77 4.69 -12.75 -10.48
CA GLN A 77 4.45 -12.82 -9.04
C GLN A 77 4.11 -11.43 -8.49
N SER A 78 3.35 -11.38 -7.41
CA SER A 78 3.10 -10.17 -6.62
C SER A 78 3.53 -10.38 -5.17
N LEU A 79 3.69 -9.29 -4.42
CA LEU A 79 4.01 -9.39 -2.99
C LEU A 79 2.85 -9.99 -2.17
N GLU A 80 1.62 -9.86 -2.66
CA GLU A 80 0.38 -10.31 -2.00
C GLU A 80 0.22 -9.77 -0.56
N LEU A 81 0.65 -8.53 -0.34
CA LEU A 81 0.54 -7.85 0.94
C LEU A 81 -0.90 -7.32 1.13
N PRO A 82 -1.68 -7.81 2.12
CA PRO A 82 -3.02 -7.27 2.38
C PRO A 82 -2.96 -5.81 2.83
N ILE A 83 -4.00 -5.04 2.54
CA ILE A 83 -4.06 -3.61 2.87
C ILE A 83 -4.01 -3.39 4.39
N GLY A 84 -3.16 -2.44 4.80
CA GLY A 84 -2.81 -2.12 6.19
C GLY A 84 -1.86 -3.12 6.85
N LYS A 85 -1.28 -4.05 6.09
CA LYS A 85 -0.15 -4.86 6.52
C LYS A 85 1.16 -4.23 6.04
N HIS A 86 2.24 -4.61 6.67
CA HIS A 86 3.60 -4.22 6.31
C HIS A 86 4.50 -5.44 6.16
N ILE A 87 5.72 -5.24 5.68
CA ILE A 87 6.77 -6.27 5.65
C ILE A 87 7.84 -5.94 6.69
N SER A 88 8.49 -6.98 7.22
CA SER A 88 9.69 -6.84 8.04
C SER A 88 10.90 -6.95 7.12
N VAL A 89 11.71 -5.90 7.11
CA VAL A 89 13.00 -5.87 6.41
C VAL A 89 14.10 -6.22 7.41
N MET A 90 15.04 -7.05 7.01
CA MET A 90 16.24 -7.39 7.75
C MET A 90 17.48 -7.09 6.92
N GLY A 91 18.50 -6.53 7.58
CA GLY A 91 19.85 -6.39 7.06
C GLY A 91 20.85 -6.36 8.21
N TYR A 92 22.12 -6.19 7.88
CA TYR A 92 23.22 -6.12 8.84
C TYR A 92 23.85 -4.73 8.79
N ASP A 93 24.09 -4.12 9.96
CA ASP A 93 24.80 -2.85 10.04
C ASP A 93 26.33 -3.03 9.90
N GLU A 94 27.08 -1.95 10.05
CA GLU A 94 28.55 -1.95 9.85
C GLU A 94 29.29 -2.82 10.87
N ASN A 95 28.66 -3.11 12.02
CA ASN A 95 29.18 -3.99 13.07
C ASN A 95 28.71 -5.44 12.88
N ASN A 96 28.09 -5.75 11.74
CA ASN A 96 27.45 -7.04 11.46
C ASN A 96 26.32 -7.39 12.45
N GLU A 97 25.72 -6.38 13.10
CA GLU A 97 24.55 -6.58 13.94
C GLU A 97 23.28 -6.64 13.09
N GLU A 98 22.43 -7.60 13.40
CA GLU A 98 21.16 -7.76 12.71
C GLU A 98 20.19 -6.62 13.06
N VAL A 99 19.67 -5.94 12.05
CA VAL A 99 18.70 -4.86 12.19
C VAL A 99 17.41 -5.28 11.50
N ARG A 100 16.29 -5.22 12.22
CA ARG A 100 14.94 -5.46 11.66
C ARG A 100 14.06 -4.24 11.81
N ARG A 101 13.36 -3.83 10.74
CA ARG A 101 12.38 -2.73 10.80
C ARG A 101 11.17 -3.00 9.92
N PRO A 102 9.98 -2.51 10.32
CA PRO A 102 8.79 -2.57 9.48
C PRO A 102 8.86 -1.53 8.35
N TYR A 103 8.40 -1.92 7.16
CA TYR A 103 8.19 -1.02 6.02
C TYR A 103 6.88 -1.36 5.34
N THR A 104 6.11 -0.35 4.95
CA THR A 104 4.93 -0.53 4.10
C THR A 104 5.30 -0.16 2.67
N PRO A 105 5.23 -1.11 1.72
CA PRO A 105 5.39 -0.81 0.30
C PRO A 105 4.37 0.20 -0.21
N THR A 106 4.80 1.05 -1.14
CA THR A 106 3.93 2.03 -1.82
C THR A 106 3.25 1.43 -3.06
N THR A 107 3.68 0.26 -3.50
CA THR A 107 3.00 -0.60 -4.49
C THR A 107 1.85 -1.39 -3.87
N LEU A 108 0.84 -1.74 -4.67
CA LEU A 108 -0.29 -2.56 -4.24
C LEU A 108 -0.11 -4.05 -4.59
N ALA A 109 -1.03 -4.89 -4.09
CA ALA A 109 -0.98 -6.34 -4.23
C ALA A 109 -1.11 -6.85 -5.68
N ASP A 110 -1.58 -6.02 -6.61
CA ASP A 110 -1.70 -6.32 -8.03
C ASP A 110 -0.42 -6.01 -8.82
N THR A 111 0.53 -5.26 -8.23
CA THR A 111 1.81 -4.94 -8.85
C THR A 111 2.62 -6.21 -9.05
N ARG A 112 3.03 -6.45 -10.31
CA ARG A 112 3.71 -7.68 -10.74
C ARG A 112 5.22 -7.45 -10.89
N GLY A 113 5.99 -8.46 -10.49
CA GLY A 113 7.44 -8.53 -10.69
C GLY A 113 8.29 -7.68 -9.77
N HIS A 114 7.71 -6.74 -9.01
CA HIS A 114 8.46 -5.89 -8.07
C HIS A 114 7.59 -5.34 -6.94
N PHE A 115 8.24 -4.71 -5.95
CA PHE A 115 7.62 -3.83 -4.98
C PHE A 115 8.55 -2.66 -4.65
N ASP A 116 7.96 -1.52 -4.28
CA ASP A 116 8.71 -0.29 -4.00
C ASP A 116 8.64 0.09 -2.52
N LEU A 117 9.78 0.48 -1.97
CA LEU A 117 9.91 1.08 -0.65
C LEU A 117 10.41 2.52 -0.77
N VAL A 118 9.66 3.46 -0.23
CA VAL A 118 10.12 4.84 -0.06
C VAL A 118 10.74 4.96 1.33
N VAL A 119 12.04 5.24 1.37
CA VAL A 119 12.82 5.24 2.61
C VAL A 119 13.52 6.58 2.80
N LYS A 120 13.23 7.22 3.93
CA LYS A 120 13.98 8.38 4.40
C LYS A 120 15.29 7.95 5.06
N ILE A 121 16.38 8.58 4.65
CA ILE A 121 17.75 8.33 5.11
C ILE A 121 18.04 9.20 6.32
N TYR A 122 18.09 8.58 7.49
CA TYR A 122 18.46 9.23 8.73
C TYR A 122 19.96 9.02 9.00
N PRO A 123 20.75 10.07 9.27
CA PRO A 123 22.19 9.93 9.55
C PRO A 123 22.51 8.91 10.65
N GLN A 124 21.70 8.89 11.71
CA GLN A 124 21.85 7.98 12.86
C GLN A 124 20.94 6.73 12.77
N GLY A 125 20.23 6.53 11.66
CA GLY A 125 19.29 5.41 11.53
C GLY A 125 19.98 4.16 11.02
N LYS A 126 20.12 3.13 11.86
CA LYS A 126 20.76 1.85 11.49
C LYS A 126 20.23 1.27 10.17
N MET A 127 18.92 1.01 10.08
CA MET A 127 18.33 0.43 8.88
C MET A 127 18.35 1.38 7.68
N SER A 128 18.09 2.68 7.89
CA SER A 128 18.14 3.63 6.78
C SER A 128 19.55 3.79 6.21
N GLN A 129 20.60 3.64 7.01
CA GLN A 129 21.98 3.60 6.52
C GLN A 129 22.31 2.29 5.79
N ILE A 130 21.70 1.17 6.17
CA ILE A 130 21.78 -0.07 5.37
C ILE A 130 21.19 0.17 3.97
N PHE A 131 20.02 0.82 3.87
CA PHE A 131 19.46 1.24 2.58
C PHE A 131 20.37 2.22 1.83
N ASN A 132 20.96 3.19 2.53
CA ASN A 132 21.84 4.20 1.92
C ASN A 132 23.09 3.60 1.25
N ARG A 133 23.61 2.51 1.81
CA ARG A 133 24.77 1.78 1.25
C ARG A 133 24.39 0.70 0.23
N LEU A 134 23.09 0.45 0.05
CA LEU A 134 22.62 -0.60 -0.85
C LEU A 134 22.87 -0.19 -2.32
N THR A 135 23.38 -1.13 -3.11
CA THR A 135 23.65 -0.94 -4.54
C THR A 135 22.81 -1.89 -5.38
N ILE A 136 22.52 -1.51 -6.63
CA ILE A 136 21.72 -2.34 -7.54
C ILE A 136 22.36 -3.73 -7.67
N GLY A 137 21.53 -4.76 -7.65
CA GLY A 137 21.91 -6.17 -7.66
C GLY A 137 22.12 -6.77 -6.25
N LYS A 138 22.32 -5.95 -5.21
CA LYS A 138 22.40 -6.44 -3.83
C LYS A 138 21.02 -6.72 -3.27
N THR A 139 20.95 -7.64 -2.31
CA THR A 139 19.70 -8.10 -1.72
C THR A 139 19.51 -7.57 -0.31
N LEU A 140 18.25 -7.41 0.08
CA LEU A 140 17.83 -7.37 1.48
C LEU A 140 16.89 -8.55 1.75
N LEU A 141 16.69 -8.84 3.03
CA LEU A 141 15.86 -9.93 3.49
C LEU A 141 14.48 -9.41 3.91
N PHE A 142 13.43 -10.06 3.41
CA PHE A 142 12.05 -9.63 3.62
C PHE A 142 11.17 -10.78 4.11
N ARG A 143 10.27 -10.50 5.06
CA ARG A 143 9.18 -11.42 5.44
C ARG A 143 7.87 -10.68 5.66
N GLY A 144 6.76 -11.39 5.55
CA GLY A 144 5.43 -10.84 5.74
C GLY A 144 4.32 -11.77 5.23
N PRO A 145 3.05 -11.35 5.33
CA PRO A 145 2.59 -10.05 5.82
C PRO A 145 2.63 -9.94 7.35
N MET A 146 2.97 -8.75 7.86
CA MET A 146 3.01 -8.39 9.29
C MET A 146 1.97 -7.31 9.63
N GLY A 147 1.63 -7.19 10.91
CA GLY A 147 0.69 -6.18 11.40
C GLY A 147 -0.73 -6.71 11.65
N ARG A 148 -1.54 -5.91 12.34
CA ARG A 148 -2.85 -6.32 12.88
C ARG A 148 -4.06 -5.71 12.16
N PHE A 149 -3.89 -4.63 11.39
CA PHE A 149 -4.99 -4.00 10.65
C PHE A 149 -5.60 -4.99 9.66
N LYS A 150 -6.93 -5.00 9.54
CA LYS A 150 -7.67 -5.85 8.61
C LYS A 150 -8.67 -4.97 7.87
N TYR A 151 -8.19 -4.31 6.83
CA TYR A 151 -9.04 -3.47 6.00
C TYR A 151 -10.06 -4.32 5.22
N GLN A 152 -11.29 -3.81 5.13
CA GLN A 152 -12.31 -4.30 4.19
C GLN A 152 -13.00 -3.11 3.55
N PRO A 153 -13.41 -3.22 2.26
CA PRO A 153 -14.12 -2.13 1.61
C PRO A 153 -15.38 -1.72 2.37
N ASN A 154 -15.58 -0.41 2.54
CA ASN A 154 -16.71 0.18 3.27
C ASN A 154 -16.83 -0.23 4.76
N MET A 155 -15.76 -0.74 5.39
CA MET A 155 -15.82 -1.13 6.82
C MET A 155 -16.14 0.03 7.76
N LYS A 156 -15.83 1.25 7.33
CA LYS A 156 -16.18 2.52 7.98
C LYS A 156 -16.60 3.48 6.87
N SER A 157 -17.47 4.43 7.20
CA SER A 157 -17.88 5.48 6.26
C SER A 157 -16.80 6.55 6.07
N PHE A 158 -15.90 6.69 7.05
CA PHE A 158 -14.86 7.70 7.06
C PHE A 158 -13.60 7.23 7.81
N PHE A 159 -12.43 7.52 7.23
CA PHE A 159 -11.15 7.45 7.92
C PHE A 159 -10.54 8.84 8.10
N GLY A 160 -10.28 9.20 9.36
CA GLY A 160 -9.31 10.24 9.69
C GLY A 160 -7.92 9.63 9.70
N MET A 161 -6.92 10.29 9.13
CA MET A 161 -5.56 9.79 9.03
C MET A 161 -4.60 10.85 9.55
N VAL A 162 -3.70 10.47 10.44
CA VAL A 162 -2.62 11.33 10.92
C VAL A 162 -1.28 10.69 10.61
N ALA A 163 -0.54 11.29 9.69
CA ALA A 163 0.78 10.83 9.28
C ALA A 163 1.87 11.83 9.68
N GLY A 164 3.04 11.31 10.07
CA GLY A 164 4.24 12.11 10.28
C GLY A 164 5.43 11.55 9.52
N GLY A 165 6.03 12.33 8.62
CA GLY A 165 7.18 11.90 7.81
C GLY A 165 6.93 10.58 7.06
N THR A 166 7.76 9.56 7.30
CA THR A 166 7.61 8.22 6.67
C THR A 166 6.37 7.46 7.11
N GLY A 167 5.64 7.93 8.13
CA GLY A 167 4.34 7.38 8.52
C GLY A 167 3.25 7.54 7.47
N ILE A 168 3.52 8.21 6.35
CA ILE A 168 2.60 8.31 5.22
C ILE A 168 2.40 6.98 4.50
N THR A 169 3.39 6.07 4.47
CA THR A 169 3.30 4.88 3.57
C THR A 169 2.17 3.91 3.94
N PRO A 170 1.83 3.62 5.21
CA PRO A 170 0.61 2.89 5.55
C PRO A 170 -0.66 3.64 5.14
N MET A 171 -0.70 4.96 5.29
CA MET A 171 -1.86 5.77 4.90
C MET A 171 -2.04 5.76 3.39
N PHE A 172 -0.96 5.96 2.64
CA PHE A 172 -0.96 5.93 1.18
C PHE A 172 -1.48 4.60 0.63
N GLN A 173 -1.06 3.48 1.23
CA GLN A 173 -1.57 2.15 0.85
C GLN A 173 -3.10 2.04 1.04
N VAL A 174 -3.62 2.55 2.17
CA VAL A 174 -5.07 2.55 2.45
C VAL A 174 -5.83 3.52 1.54
N ILE A 175 -5.31 4.75 1.34
CA ILE A 175 -5.88 5.76 0.44
C ILE A 175 -6.01 5.18 -0.97
N LYS A 176 -4.92 4.64 -1.51
CA LYS A 176 -4.87 4.08 -2.86
C LYS A 176 -5.88 2.94 -3.01
N ALA A 177 -5.92 2.00 -2.06
CA ALA A 177 -6.87 0.88 -2.09
C ALA A 177 -8.35 1.31 -2.04
N ILE A 178 -8.66 2.38 -1.31
CA ILE A 178 -10.02 2.92 -1.17
C ILE A 178 -10.45 3.69 -2.43
N LEU A 179 -9.55 4.48 -3.02
CA LEU A 179 -9.88 5.35 -4.15
C LEU A 179 -9.86 4.59 -5.49
N GLU A 180 -8.97 3.62 -5.66
CA GLU A 180 -8.92 2.79 -6.88
C GLU A 180 -10.02 1.71 -6.92
N ASN A 181 -10.72 1.47 -5.81
CA ASN A 181 -11.85 0.55 -5.76
C ASN A 181 -13.19 1.32 -5.94
N PRO A 182 -13.86 1.23 -7.10
CA PRO A 182 -15.11 1.96 -7.33
C PRO A 182 -16.28 1.50 -6.44
N LYS A 183 -16.18 0.32 -5.82
CA LYS A 183 -17.17 -0.21 -4.88
C LYS A 183 -16.96 0.28 -3.44
N ASP A 184 -15.81 0.86 -3.13
CA ASP A 184 -15.57 1.49 -1.83
C ASP A 184 -16.01 2.95 -1.89
N LYS A 185 -16.86 3.37 -0.96
CA LYS A 185 -17.43 4.73 -0.83
C LYS A 185 -16.92 5.48 0.40
N THR A 186 -15.92 4.93 1.09
CA THR A 186 -15.32 5.52 2.28
C THR A 186 -14.73 6.89 1.96
N LYS A 187 -14.96 7.87 2.84
CA LYS A 187 -14.34 9.20 2.78
C LYS A 187 -13.06 9.23 3.61
N LEU A 188 -12.13 10.09 3.24
CA LEU A 188 -10.78 10.16 3.76
C LEU A 188 -10.44 11.62 4.10
N SER A 189 -9.86 11.85 5.28
CA SER A 189 -9.22 13.11 5.61
C SER A 189 -7.85 12.84 6.22
N LEU A 190 -6.80 13.40 5.62
CA LEU A 190 -5.41 13.19 6.02
C LEU A 190 -4.82 14.49 6.58
N ILE A 191 -4.38 14.46 7.83
CA ILE A 191 -3.46 15.47 8.39
C ILE A 191 -2.05 14.92 8.24
N PHE A 192 -1.21 15.57 7.44
CA PHE A 192 0.15 15.10 7.15
C PHE A 192 1.20 16.11 7.62
N GLY A 193 1.93 15.73 8.67
CA GLY A 193 2.95 16.55 9.31
C GLY A 193 4.38 16.27 8.85
N ASN A 194 5.10 17.32 8.46
CA ASN A 194 6.51 17.27 8.06
C ASN A 194 7.29 18.44 8.67
N ILE A 195 8.63 18.43 8.55
CA ILE A 195 9.45 19.54 9.06
C ILE A 195 9.38 20.72 8.08
N THR A 196 9.75 20.48 6.82
CA THR A 196 9.69 21.46 5.73
C THR A 196 8.81 20.96 4.57
N GLU A 197 8.53 21.81 3.60
CA GLU A 197 7.76 21.41 2.40
C GLU A 197 8.48 20.34 1.58
N ASP A 198 9.81 20.43 1.48
CA ASP A 198 10.66 19.45 0.77
C ASP A 198 10.71 18.08 1.46
N ASP A 199 10.20 17.98 2.70
CA ASP A 199 10.09 16.72 3.42
C ASP A 199 8.77 15.99 3.13
N ILE A 200 7.83 16.58 2.40
CA ILE A 200 6.51 15.97 2.13
C ILE A 200 6.66 14.85 1.11
N LEU A 201 6.69 13.61 1.61
CA LEU A 201 6.80 12.41 0.80
C LEU A 201 5.51 12.13 0.01
N LEU A 202 5.66 11.68 -1.24
CA LEU A 202 4.53 11.33 -2.12
C LEU A 202 3.56 12.50 -2.37
N LYS A 203 4.05 13.75 -2.30
CA LYS A 203 3.21 14.95 -2.40
C LYS A 203 2.45 14.99 -3.73
N GLU A 204 3.14 14.75 -4.84
CA GLU A 204 2.53 14.81 -6.17
C GLU A 204 1.44 13.77 -6.36
N GLU A 205 1.67 12.54 -5.91
CA GLU A 205 0.69 11.45 -5.96
C GLU A 205 -0.52 11.73 -5.07
N LEU A 206 -0.28 12.21 -3.84
CA LEU A 206 -1.34 12.60 -2.90
C LEU A 206 -2.20 13.75 -3.47
N ASP A 207 -1.57 14.79 -3.99
CA ASP A 207 -2.26 15.93 -4.61
C ASP A 207 -3.07 15.48 -5.84
N THR A 208 -2.55 14.52 -6.61
CA THR A 208 -3.25 13.92 -7.76
C THR A 208 -4.47 13.12 -7.32
N PHE A 209 -4.36 12.31 -6.26
CA PHE A 209 -5.50 11.60 -5.69
C PHE A 209 -6.59 12.55 -5.21
N GLN A 210 -6.21 13.62 -4.48
CA GLN A 210 -7.15 14.62 -3.99
C GLN A 210 -7.85 15.34 -5.15
N LYS A 211 -7.10 15.79 -6.17
CA LYS A 211 -7.68 16.44 -7.36
C LYS A 211 -8.66 15.54 -8.11
N SER A 212 -8.37 14.23 -8.16
CA SER A 212 -9.21 13.25 -8.86
C SER A 212 -10.42 12.79 -8.04
N HIS A 213 -10.40 12.97 -6.72
CA HIS A 213 -11.44 12.53 -5.79
C HIS A 213 -11.80 13.62 -4.75
N PRO A 214 -12.15 14.84 -5.18
CA PRO A 214 -12.29 16.00 -4.29
C PRO A 214 -13.45 15.87 -3.29
N ASP A 215 -14.41 14.98 -3.55
CA ASP A 215 -15.54 14.66 -2.68
C ASP A 215 -15.24 13.54 -1.67
N ARG A 216 -14.12 12.83 -1.83
CA ARG A 216 -13.74 11.66 -1.04
C ARG A 216 -12.40 11.77 -0.32
N LEU A 217 -11.47 12.62 -0.75
CA LEU A 217 -10.17 12.80 -0.10
C LEU A 217 -9.89 14.27 0.15
N GLU A 218 -9.67 14.62 1.42
CA GLU A 218 -9.14 15.91 1.85
C GLU A 218 -7.76 15.70 2.49
N ILE A 219 -6.80 16.56 2.16
CA ILE A 219 -5.43 16.52 2.68
C ILE A 219 -5.09 17.89 3.25
N PHE A 220 -4.73 17.89 4.52
CA PHE A 220 -4.24 19.05 5.24
C PHE A 220 -2.78 18.86 5.63
N TYR A 221 -1.89 19.52 4.89
CA TYR A 221 -0.47 19.53 5.18
C TYR A 221 -0.15 20.47 6.33
N ILE A 222 0.68 20.02 7.27
CA ILE A 222 1.20 20.85 8.36
C ILE A 222 2.73 20.79 8.41
N LEU A 223 3.37 21.92 8.65
CA LEU A 223 4.82 22.04 8.66
C LEU A 223 5.32 22.66 9.96
N ASP A 224 6.38 22.09 10.55
CA ASP A 224 7.08 22.69 11.70
C ASP A 224 7.78 23.99 11.30
N LYS A 225 8.47 23.97 10.15
CA LYS A 225 9.24 25.07 9.56
C LYS A 225 8.67 25.42 8.18
N PRO A 226 7.48 26.04 8.10
CA PRO A 226 6.87 26.38 6.83
C PRO A 226 7.65 27.50 6.11
N PRO A 227 7.70 27.48 4.76
CA PRO A 227 8.24 28.59 3.99
C PRO A 227 7.32 29.83 4.10
N ARG A 228 7.83 30.99 3.66
CA ARG A 228 7.04 32.22 3.58
C ARG A 228 5.89 32.01 2.58
N GLY A 229 4.66 32.34 2.97
CA GLY A 229 3.48 32.20 2.13
C GLY A 229 2.78 30.84 2.23
N TRP A 230 3.23 29.95 3.11
CA TRP A 230 2.55 28.68 3.40
C TRP A 230 1.11 28.90 3.89
N THR A 231 0.16 28.23 3.26
CA THR A 231 -1.27 28.33 3.57
C THR A 231 -1.80 27.14 4.36
N GLY A 232 -0.99 26.09 4.54
CA GLY A 232 -1.34 24.94 5.36
C GLY A 232 -1.15 25.20 6.86
N GLY A 233 -1.23 24.15 7.67
CA GLY A 233 -1.01 24.27 9.11
C GLY A 233 0.46 24.52 9.45
N LYS A 234 0.68 25.17 10.59
CA LYS A 234 2.02 25.42 11.17
C LYS A 234 2.15 24.70 12.51
N GLY A 235 3.29 24.06 12.73
CA GLY A 235 3.61 23.33 13.95
C GLY A 235 3.10 21.90 13.94
N TYR A 236 2.67 21.43 15.11
CA TYR A 236 2.23 20.05 15.33
C TYR A 236 0.70 19.90 15.24
N VAL A 237 0.23 18.65 15.14
CA VAL A 237 -1.20 18.32 15.11
C VAL A 237 -1.87 18.81 16.38
N THR A 238 -2.97 19.55 16.26
CA THR A 238 -3.74 20.07 17.41
C THR A 238 -5.12 19.43 17.50
N PRO A 239 -5.79 19.48 18.67
CA PRO A 239 -7.19 19.06 18.80
C PRO A 239 -8.11 19.82 17.83
N GLN A 240 -7.88 21.11 17.64
CA GLN A 240 -8.65 21.93 16.70
C GLN A 240 -8.54 21.40 15.27
N MET A 241 -7.34 21.10 14.79
CA MET A 241 -7.15 20.53 13.44
C MET A 241 -7.89 19.20 13.29
N ILE A 242 -7.87 18.35 14.33
CA ILE A 242 -8.61 17.09 14.35
C ILE A 242 -10.12 17.34 14.29
N THR A 243 -10.65 18.25 15.11
CA THR A 243 -12.08 18.56 15.13
C THR A 243 -12.55 19.14 13.80
N GLU A 244 -11.81 20.08 13.22
CA GLU A 244 -12.17 20.73 11.95
C GLU A 244 -12.17 19.75 10.77
N ARG A 245 -11.24 18.79 10.75
CA ARG A 245 -11.04 17.88 9.61
C ARG A 245 -11.74 16.53 9.77
N PHE A 246 -11.77 15.98 10.98
CA PHE A 246 -12.35 14.65 11.22
C PHE A 246 -13.78 14.73 11.72
N GLY A 247 -14.17 15.84 12.34
CA GLY A 247 -15.47 16.03 12.99
C GLY A 247 -15.58 15.26 14.31
N SER A 248 -16.82 15.12 14.78
CA SER A 248 -17.12 14.41 16.03
C SER A 248 -16.94 12.89 15.90
N PRO A 249 -16.58 12.18 16.99
CA PRO A 249 -16.50 10.73 17.02
C PRO A 249 -17.85 10.08 16.72
N SER A 250 -17.83 8.93 16.06
CA SER A 250 -19.01 8.10 15.78
C SER A 250 -18.58 6.70 15.35
N ASP A 251 -19.40 5.69 15.57
CA ASP A 251 -19.07 4.29 15.24
C ASP A 251 -18.75 4.05 13.76
N SER A 252 -19.22 4.92 12.86
CA SER A 252 -18.94 4.84 11.43
C SER A 252 -17.60 5.48 11.01
N ARG A 253 -16.83 6.00 11.97
CA ARG A 253 -15.52 6.65 11.80
C ARG A 253 -14.42 5.81 12.44
N MET A 254 -13.21 5.92 11.89
CA MET A 254 -12.00 5.40 12.51
C MET A 254 -10.83 6.34 12.21
N VAL A 255 -9.91 6.50 13.16
CA VAL A 255 -8.70 7.30 13.00
C VAL A 255 -7.49 6.39 12.95
N LEU A 256 -6.72 6.50 11.87
CA LEU A 256 -5.46 5.82 11.67
C LEU A 256 -4.30 6.77 11.97
N SER A 257 -3.28 6.31 12.69
CA SER A 257 -2.09 7.13 12.94
C SER A 257 -0.78 6.36 12.71
N CYS A 258 0.22 7.04 12.16
CA CYS A 258 1.57 6.52 12.00
C CYS A 258 2.59 7.65 11.91
N GLY A 259 3.70 7.54 12.64
CA GLY A 259 4.75 8.55 12.66
C GLY A 259 5.67 8.38 13.88
N PRO A 260 6.50 9.40 14.19
CA PRO A 260 7.41 9.36 15.32
C PRO A 260 6.68 9.14 16.66
N PRO A 261 7.28 8.42 17.64
CA PRO A 261 6.63 8.14 18.91
C PRO A 261 6.05 9.36 19.66
N PRO A 262 6.71 10.54 19.69
CA PRO A 262 6.14 11.73 20.31
C PRO A 262 4.85 12.20 19.64
N MET A 263 4.79 12.14 18.30
CA MET A 263 3.60 12.47 17.53
C MET A 263 2.45 11.52 17.87
N LYS A 264 2.71 10.20 17.82
CA LYS A 264 1.68 9.19 18.09
C LYS A 264 1.10 9.33 19.50
N LYS A 265 1.96 9.57 20.49
CA LYS A 265 1.55 9.84 21.89
C LYS A 265 0.65 11.09 21.99
N SER A 266 1.04 12.19 21.35
CA SER A 266 0.26 13.44 21.39
C SER A 266 -1.08 13.31 20.65
N VAL A 267 -1.09 12.70 19.47
CA VAL A 267 -2.30 12.48 18.67
C VAL A 267 -3.28 11.59 19.42
N LYS A 268 -2.80 10.52 20.06
CA LYS A 268 -3.65 9.66 20.91
C LYS A 268 -4.32 10.45 22.03
N ALA A 269 -3.54 11.25 22.78
CA ALA A 269 -4.06 12.07 23.87
C ALA A 269 -5.10 13.10 23.37
N HIS A 270 -4.88 13.72 22.20
CA HIS A 270 -5.86 14.64 21.61
C HIS A 270 -7.16 13.91 21.23
N LEU A 271 -7.08 12.73 20.63
CA LEU A 271 -8.24 11.94 20.23
C LEU A 271 -9.06 11.47 21.44
N GLU A 272 -8.38 11.00 22.49
CA GLU A 272 -9.02 10.61 23.76
C GLU A 272 -9.74 11.82 24.39
N ALA A 273 -9.09 12.99 24.45
CA ALA A 273 -9.70 14.22 24.97
C ALA A 273 -10.90 14.71 24.14
N LEU A 274 -10.94 14.38 22.85
CA LEU A 274 -12.04 14.67 21.93
C LEU A 274 -13.15 13.61 21.96
N GLY A 275 -13.02 12.56 22.78
CA GLY A 275 -14.04 11.54 22.97
C GLY A 275 -14.00 10.37 21.98
N PHE A 276 -12.91 10.20 21.22
CA PHE A 276 -12.72 8.98 20.43
C PHE A 276 -12.38 7.82 21.34
N SER A 277 -13.14 6.73 21.26
CA SER A 277 -12.89 5.49 22.00
C SER A 277 -11.79 4.65 21.34
N ASP A 278 -11.16 3.77 22.12
CA ASP A 278 -10.02 2.95 21.64
C ASP A 278 -10.34 2.10 20.40
N ASP A 279 -11.58 1.65 20.21
CA ASP A 279 -12.01 0.88 19.05
C ASP A 279 -12.14 1.72 17.76
N MET A 280 -12.21 3.05 17.89
CA MET A 280 -12.13 3.99 16.78
C MET A 280 -10.68 4.32 16.41
N LEU A 281 -9.68 3.87 17.17
CA LEU A 281 -8.29 4.26 16.99
C LEU A 281 -7.43 3.09 16.51
N PHE A 282 -6.61 3.35 15.51
CA PHE A 282 -5.60 2.39 15.07
C PHE A 282 -4.24 3.05 14.86
N GLU A 283 -3.25 2.54 15.58
CA GLU A 283 -1.85 2.91 15.42
C GLU A 283 -1.11 1.81 14.66
N PHE A 284 -0.42 2.20 13.58
CA PHE A 284 0.48 1.35 12.79
C PHE A 284 1.86 1.20 13.43
#